data_AF-A0A2T6DBG8-F1
#
_entry.id   AF-A0A2T6DBG8-F1
#
_cell.length_a   1.000
_cell.length_b   1.000
_cell.length_c   1.000
_cell.angle_alpha   90.00
_cell.angle_beta   90.00
_cell.angle_gamma   90.00
#
_symmetry.space_group_name_H-M   'P 1'
#
loop_
_entity.id
_entity.type
_entity.pdbx_description
1 polymer ?
#
loop_
_entity_poly.entity_id
_entity_poly.type
_entity_poly.pdbx_seq_one_letter_code
_entity_poly.pdbx_strand_id
1 'polypeptide(L)'
;MWKSHNKENAATQSWCEYDDALTTLKGKLHWPYQLTVRIPFMTDAESAAEAPARAATEQERASIAAFQQELAARLGGRDNVLVMARCWHLASAQLEFRVHDARKTEAEIKRIKAEEKTAHPFMALLFLDGTWSIPHNYRSGGIVSGQAGGSLAGSEGRLMQGLEGLSPEALAEALKKRIQEQLTQKLQKEFGGTLPDLTSEEAMQLMHAEESDLVNDDDEEEESEFDEEDEDFDLDEDDEDDEDDDDDDDDLDLETAIRREELRGTLHTATGMDRIPLICELTTTAETKEQMEEALELVQQSLATFPTDHRLRNSHGYLLFFGGELEASRRELLAAIDGNELVAEYHHNLAHTLAALDEHDAAVASLKNATLIEPFRMMMIGMDPLLDSLHDHPGFKELMKGDITDEEEEQE
;
A
#
# COMPACT_ATOMS: atom_id res chain seq x y z
N MET A 1 55.05 -14.09 -1.86
CA MET A 1 54.80 -13.04 -0.86
C MET A 1 53.30 -12.72 -0.80
N TRP A 2 52.45 -13.76 -0.67
CA TRP A 2 50.98 -13.63 -0.69
C TRP A 2 50.34 -14.83 0.02
N LYS A 3 50.67 -15.00 1.32
CA LYS A 3 50.05 -15.97 2.24
C LYS A 3 50.14 -15.46 3.67
N SER A 4 49.38 -14.41 3.97
CA SER A 4 48.94 -14.06 5.33
C SER A 4 48.02 -12.87 5.19
N HIS A 5 46.71 -13.08 5.35
CA HIS A 5 45.67 -12.14 5.80
C HIS A 5 44.32 -12.81 5.51
N ASN A 6 43.98 -13.85 6.29
CA ASN A 6 42.60 -14.31 6.39
C ASN A 6 42.40 -15.04 7.72
N LYS A 7 42.37 -14.27 8.82
CA LYS A 7 42.13 -14.77 10.18
C LYS A 7 41.01 -14.03 10.94
N GLU A 8 40.22 -13.21 10.27
CA GLU A 8 39.14 -12.43 10.91
C GLU A 8 37.79 -12.65 10.21
N ASN A 9 37.35 -13.90 10.08
CA ASN A 9 36.00 -14.21 9.59
C ASN A 9 35.28 -15.26 10.45
N ALA A 10 35.46 -15.15 11.78
CA ALA A 10 34.66 -15.92 12.74
C ALA A 10 33.30 -15.25 13.02
N ALA A 11 33.14 -13.95 12.74
CA ALA A 11 31.93 -13.20 13.04
C ALA A 11 30.82 -13.38 11.98
N THR A 12 31.15 -13.65 10.72
CA THR A 12 30.20 -13.91 9.62
C THR A 12 29.67 -15.34 9.63
N GLN A 13 30.42 -16.30 10.18
CA GLN A 13 29.99 -17.70 10.26
C GLN A 13 28.85 -17.92 11.27
N SER A 14 28.70 -17.07 12.30
CA SER A 14 27.58 -17.19 13.25
C SER A 14 26.25 -16.66 12.71
N TRP A 15 26.25 -15.91 11.60
CA TRP A 15 25.01 -15.39 10.98
C TRP A 15 24.31 -16.45 10.12
N CYS A 16 25.06 -17.29 9.41
CA CYS A 16 24.49 -18.36 8.58
C CYS A 16 23.82 -19.47 9.43
N GLU A 17 24.37 -19.78 10.61
CA GLU A 17 23.75 -20.75 11.54
C GLU A 17 22.43 -20.23 12.14
N TYR A 18 22.21 -18.91 12.12
CA TYR A 18 20.98 -18.27 12.60
C TYR A 18 19.82 -18.37 11.60
N ASP A 19 20.11 -18.32 10.29
CA ASP A 19 19.11 -18.43 9.22
C ASP A 19 18.52 -19.84 9.08
N ASP A 20 19.32 -20.89 9.34
CA ASP A 20 18.85 -22.28 9.35
C ASP A 20 17.90 -22.58 10.53
N ALA A 21 18.19 -21.99 11.70
CA ALA A 21 17.30 -22.06 12.86
C ALA A 21 15.97 -21.33 12.62
N LEU A 22 16.02 -20.18 11.93
CA LEU A 22 14.85 -19.40 11.52
C LEU A 22 13.92 -20.17 10.59
N THR A 23 14.47 -20.88 9.60
CA THR A 23 13.67 -21.66 8.64
C THR A 23 12.92 -22.81 9.32
N THR A 24 13.48 -23.37 10.38
CA THR A 24 12.85 -24.44 11.18
C THR A 24 11.71 -23.92 12.09
N LEU A 25 11.75 -22.64 12.49
CA LEU A 25 10.72 -22.00 13.33
C LEU A 25 9.54 -21.39 12.53
N LYS A 26 9.76 -21.05 11.25
CA LYS A 26 8.76 -20.43 10.34
C LYS A 26 7.44 -21.20 10.21
N GLY A 27 7.42 -22.52 10.45
CA GLY A 27 6.22 -23.35 10.34
C GLY A 27 5.39 -23.51 11.63
N LYS A 28 5.78 -22.91 12.77
CA LYS A 28 5.18 -23.25 14.08
C LYS A 28 4.65 -22.09 14.92
N LEU A 29 4.89 -20.83 14.55
CA LEU A 29 4.50 -19.69 15.37
C LEU A 29 3.78 -18.62 14.54
N HIS A 30 2.49 -18.44 14.78
CA HIS A 30 1.69 -17.33 14.26
C HIS A 30 1.95 -16.09 15.12
N TRP A 31 2.65 -15.12 14.55
CA TRP A 31 2.82 -13.79 15.12
C TRP A 31 2.02 -12.80 14.26
N PRO A 32 0.88 -12.28 14.72
CA PRO A 32 0.02 -11.45 13.89
C PRO A 32 0.52 -10.01 13.68
N TYR A 33 1.49 -9.53 14.48
CA TYR A 33 1.88 -8.11 14.46
C TYR A 33 3.40 -7.91 14.33
N GLN A 34 3.79 -6.86 13.61
CA GLN A 34 5.17 -6.43 13.45
C GLN A 34 5.36 -5.01 14.01
N LEU A 35 6.30 -4.86 14.93
CA LEU A 35 6.70 -3.57 15.47
C LEU A 35 8.10 -3.23 14.95
N THR A 36 8.24 -2.06 14.34
CA THR A 36 9.52 -1.53 13.88
C THR A 36 9.94 -0.36 14.76
N VAL A 37 11.07 -0.50 15.46
CA VAL A 37 11.66 0.57 16.27
C VAL A 37 12.95 1.04 15.62
N ARG A 38 13.03 2.34 15.29
CA ARG A 38 14.22 3.00 14.76
C ARG A 38 14.91 3.78 15.88
N ILE A 39 16.15 3.42 16.18
CA ILE A 39 16.98 4.07 17.19
C ILE A 39 18.07 4.87 16.46
N PRO A 40 17.95 6.21 16.34
CA PRO A 40 19.04 7.04 15.85
C PRO A 40 20.24 7.03 16.81
N PHE A 41 21.45 7.07 16.26
CA PHE A 41 22.72 7.16 17.02
C PHE A 41 23.35 8.56 16.99
N MET A 42 22.76 9.49 16.25
CA MET A 42 23.21 10.88 16.17
C MET A 42 22.53 11.71 17.24
N THR A 43 23.27 12.66 17.81
CA THR A 43 22.68 13.76 18.57
C THR A 43 22.19 14.83 17.59
N ASP A 44 21.24 15.66 18.00
CA ASP A 44 20.61 16.71 17.17
C ASP A 44 21.60 17.71 16.53
N ALA A 45 22.89 17.67 16.89
CA ALA A 45 23.95 18.53 16.36
C ALA A 45 24.59 18.01 15.06
N GLU A 46 24.43 16.73 14.71
CA GLU A 46 24.98 16.14 13.48
C GLU A 46 23.85 15.87 12.48
N SER A 47 23.78 16.67 11.41
CA SER A 47 22.85 16.44 10.30
C SER A 47 23.04 15.04 9.72
N ALA A 48 21.95 14.27 9.65
CA ALA A 48 21.94 12.93 9.07
C ALA A 48 22.38 12.90 7.58
N ALA A 49 22.35 14.05 6.89
CA ALA A 49 22.74 14.17 5.49
C ALA A 49 24.26 14.16 5.27
N GLU A 50 25.07 14.48 6.29
CA GLU A 50 26.52 14.70 6.13
C GLU A 50 27.42 13.68 6.85
N ALA A 51 26.86 12.83 7.72
CA ALA A 51 27.71 11.89 8.45
C ALA A 51 28.12 10.69 7.58
N PRO A 52 29.43 10.37 7.52
CA PRO A 52 29.90 9.21 6.78
C PRO A 52 29.33 7.92 7.39
N ALA A 53 28.94 6.98 6.53
CA ALA A 53 28.49 5.66 6.95
C ALA A 53 29.55 5.02 7.87
N ARG A 54 29.19 4.79 9.13
CA ARG A 54 30.05 4.11 10.11
C ARG A 54 29.34 2.93 10.75
N ALA A 55 30.12 1.93 11.14
CA ALA A 55 29.62 0.87 11.99
C ALA A 55 29.16 1.44 13.35
N ALA A 56 28.15 0.81 13.95
CA ALA A 56 27.73 1.12 15.30
C ALA A 56 28.92 0.96 16.28
N THR A 57 29.03 1.82 17.28
CA THR A 57 30.01 1.68 18.36
C THR A 57 29.62 0.51 19.28
N GLU A 58 30.56 0.05 20.11
CA GLU A 58 30.26 -0.97 21.11
C GLU A 58 29.21 -0.50 22.13
N GLN A 59 29.24 0.79 22.49
CA GLN A 59 28.26 1.41 23.38
C GLN A 59 26.87 1.48 22.75
N GLU A 60 26.76 1.79 21.45
CA GLU A 60 25.50 1.76 20.70
C GLU A 60 24.94 0.35 20.64
N ARG A 61 25.76 -0.66 20.28
CA ARG A 61 25.36 -2.07 20.29
C ARG A 61 24.88 -2.52 21.67
N ALA A 62 25.58 -2.14 22.73
CA ALA A 62 25.17 -2.45 24.10
C ALA A 62 23.85 -1.79 24.48
N SER A 63 23.61 -0.55 24.04
CA SER A 63 22.35 0.18 24.28
C SER A 63 21.17 -0.46 23.56
N ILE A 64 21.35 -0.86 22.30
CA ILE A 64 20.36 -1.61 21.52
C ILE A 64 20.02 -2.93 22.22
N ALA A 65 21.04 -3.69 22.63
CA ALA A 65 20.84 -4.96 23.31
C ALA A 65 20.12 -4.79 24.67
N ALA A 66 20.42 -3.73 25.42
CA ALA A 66 19.73 -3.40 26.66
C ALA A 66 18.24 -3.06 26.42
N PHE A 67 17.96 -2.22 25.42
CA PHE A 67 16.59 -1.88 25.02
C PHE A 67 15.80 -3.12 24.58
N GLN A 68 16.40 -4.00 23.78
CA GLN A 68 15.79 -5.27 23.38
C GLN A 68 15.43 -6.15 24.59
N GLN A 69 16.34 -6.27 25.55
CA GLN A 69 16.09 -7.06 26.77
C GLN A 69 15.00 -6.45 27.64
N GLU A 70 14.98 -5.12 27.77
CA GLU A 70 13.95 -4.41 28.53
C GLU A 70 12.57 -4.55 27.89
N LEU A 71 12.46 -4.33 26.58
CA LEU A 71 11.19 -4.47 25.86
C LEU A 71 10.69 -5.92 25.94
N ALA A 72 11.56 -6.90 25.73
CA ALA A 72 11.20 -8.31 25.87
C ALA A 72 10.73 -8.65 27.30
N ALA A 73 11.38 -8.10 28.33
CA ALA A 73 10.96 -8.31 29.72
C ALA A 73 9.57 -7.71 30.00
N ARG A 74 9.30 -6.51 29.50
CA ARG A 74 8.02 -5.82 29.70
C ARG A 74 6.86 -6.46 28.93
N LEU A 75 7.12 -7.00 27.74
CA LEU A 75 6.11 -7.69 26.92
C LEU A 75 5.79 -9.12 27.40
N GLY A 76 6.54 -9.64 28.37
CA GLY A 76 6.25 -10.93 29.03
C GLY A 76 7.18 -12.07 28.65
N GLY A 77 8.43 -11.77 28.28
CA GLY A 77 9.49 -12.76 28.01
C GLY A 77 9.87 -12.85 26.53
N ARG A 78 11.03 -13.46 26.27
CA ARG A 78 11.58 -13.68 24.91
C ARG A 78 10.67 -14.50 24.02
N ASP A 79 9.83 -15.34 24.61
CA ASP A 79 8.91 -16.18 23.88
C ASP A 79 7.84 -15.37 23.14
N ASN A 80 7.56 -14.11 23.55
CA ASN A 80 6.59 -13.20 22.94
C ASN A 80 7.18 -12.25 21.90
N VAL A 81 8.50 -12.34 21.64
CA VAL A 81 9.26 -11.32 20.94
C VAL A 81 10.38 -11.94 20.10
N LEU A 82 10.15 -12.14 18.80
CA LEU A 82 11.24 -12.41 17.86
C LEU A 82 11.88 -11.08 17.45
N VAL A 83 13.16 -10.89 17.78
CA VAL A 83 13.90 -9.67 17.45
C VAL A 83 14.75 -9.90 16.21
N MET A 84 14.53 -9.13 15.15
CA MET A 84 15.46 -9.02 14.03
C MET A 84 16.06 -7.62 14.05
N ALA A 85 17.37 -7.53 14.30
CA ALA A 85 18.08 -6.26 14.26
C ALA A 85 18.73 -6.09 12.89
N ARG A 86 18.34 -5.04 12.16
CA ARG A 86 19.01 -4.60 10.93
C ARG A 86 19.67 -3.25 11.21
N CYS A 87 21.00 -3.22 11.21
CA CYS A 87 21.74 -1.96 11.22
C CYS A 87 21.88 -1.48 9.79
N TRP A 88 21.28 -0.34 9.46
CA TRP A 88 21.44 0.30 8.16
C TRP A 88 22.63 1.27 8.20
N HIS A 89 23.21 1.54 7.03
CA HIS A 89 24.37 2.43 6.83
C HIS A 89 24.13 3.92 7.20
N LEU A 90 22.95 4.28 7.74
CA LEU A 90 22.48 5.64 7.99
C LEU A 90 22.20 5.88 9.48
N ALA A 91 23.23 5.71 10.32
CA ALA A 91 23.27 6.10 11.73
C ALA A 91 22.02 5.77 12.58
N SER A 92 21.35 4.67 12.25
CA SER A 92 20.18 4.19 12.97
C SER A 92 20.13 2.67 12.97
N ALA A 93 19.65 2.09 14.06
CA ALA A 93 19.27 0.68 14.09
C ALA A 93 17.77 0.54 13.91
N GLN A 94 17.38 -0.40 13.05
CA GLN A 94 16.01 -0.87 12.93
C GLN A 94 15.86 -2.19 13.68
N LEU A 95 14.94 -2.21 14.63
CA LEU A 95 14.58 -3.39 15.41
C LEU A 95 13.17 -3.80 15.01
N GLU A 96 13.04 -5.01 14.48
CA GLU A 96 11.75 -5.61 14.18
C GLU A 96 11.39 -6.60 15.27
N PHE A 97 10.22 -6.42 15.87
CA PHE A 97 9.68 -7.27 16.91
C PHE A 97 8.40 -7.93 16.41
N ARG A 98 8.32 -9.25 16.56
CA ARG A 98 7.05 -9.98 16.38
C ARG A 98 6.36 -10.11 17.71
N VAL A 99 5.12 -9.62 17.83
CA VAL A 99 4.38 -9.56 19.11
C VAL A 99 3.03 -10.26 19.00
N HIS A 100 2.57 -10.86 20.10
CA HIS A 100 1.26 -11.54 20.15
C HIS A 100 0.09 -10.59 20.45
N ASP A 101 0.34 -9.51 21.20
CA ASP A 101 -0.70 -8.58 21.67
C ASP A 101 -0.30 -7.15 21.30
N ALA A 102 -0.86 -6.63 20.21
CA ALA A 102 -0.59 -5.28 19.71
C ALA A 102 -0.91 -4.19 20.74
N ARG A 103 -2.04 -4.31 21.46
CA ARG A 103 -2.50 -3.29 22.42
C ARG A 103 -1.57 -3.20 23.62
N LYS A 104 -1.16 -4.35 24.15
CA LYS A 104 -0.15 -4.40 25.23
C LYS A 104 1.18 -3.82 24.76
N THR A 105 1.59 -4.15 23.53
CA THR A 105 2.82 -3.62 22.93
C THR A 105 2.77 -2.11 22.78
N GLU A 106 1.69 -1.57 22.24
CA GLU A 106 1.51 -0.13 22.06
C GLU A 106 1.50 0.62 23.40
N ALA A 107 0.77 0.11 24.39
CA ALA A 107 0.70 0.69 25.72
C ALA A 107 2.10 0.75 26.39
N GLU A 108 2.89 -0.30 26.22
CA GLU A 108 4.22 -0.35 26.81
C GLU A 108 5.23 0.54 26.07
N ILE A 109 5.14 0.68 24.73
CA ILE A 109 5.93 1.67 23.99
C ILE A 109 5.60 3.09 24.44
N LYS A 110 4.31 3.42 24.56
CA LYS A 110 3.86 4.72 25.08
C LYS A 110 4.42 4.99 26.47
N ARG A 111 4.42 3.97 27.33
CA ARG A 111 4.99 4.03 28.68
C ARG A 111 6.51 4.20 28.66
N ILE A 112 7.26 3.48 27.83
CA ILE A 112 8.72 3.64 27.69
C ILE A 112 9.05 5.05 27.21
N LYS A 113 8.30 5.59 26.23
CA LYS A 113 8.45 6.98 25.77
C LYS A 113 8.20 7.98 26.91
N ALA A 114 7.13 7.79 27.69
CA ALA A 114 6.77 8.67 28.79
C ALA A 114 7.72 8.59 30.01
N GLU A 115 8.42 7.46 30.18
CA GLU A 115 9.36 7.29 31.28
C GLU A 115 10.68 8.06 31.08
N GLU A 116 10.96 8.62 29.88
CA GLU A 116 12.17 9.38 29.49
C GLU A 116 13.50 8.73 29.94
N LYS A 117 13.48 7.45 30.28
CA LYS A 117 14.61 6.73 30.90
C LYS A 117 15.57 6.11 29.89
N THR A 118 15.22 6.11 28.61
CA THR A 118 16.13 5.63 27.58
C THR A 118 17.11 6.73 27.25
N ALA A 119 18.41 6.43 27.40
CA ALA A 119 19.50 7.36 27.07
C ALA A 119 19.53 7.79 25.58
N HIS A 120 18.63 7.26 24.76
CA HIS A 120 18.53 7.54 23.32
C HIS A 120 17.08 7.86 22.96
N PRO A 121 16.82 8.89 22.14
CA PRO A 121 15.54 9.06 21.47
C PRO A 121 15.33 7.89 20.51
N PHE A 122 14.10 7.37 20.42
CA PHE A 122 13.75 6.35 19.43
C PHE A 122 12.38 6.65 18.82
N MET A 123 12.24 6.30 17.54
CA MET A 123 10.98 6.32 16.81
C MET A 123 10.44 4.88 16.77
N ALA A 124 9.15 4.70 17.04
CA ALA A 124 8.52 3.38 17.01
C ALA A 124 7.28 3.47 16.12
N LEU A 125 7.20 2.58 15.13
CA LEU A 125 6.10 2.40 14.19
C LEU A 125 5.55 0.98 14.37
N LEU A 126 4.26 0.85 14.67
CA LEU A 126 3.60 -0.45 14.83
C LEU A 126 2.75 -0.71 13.58
N PHE A 127 3.01 -1.83 12.90
CA PHE A 127 2.26 -2.28 11.74
C PHE A 127 1.29 -3.39 12.18
N LEU A 128 0.00 -3.17 11.92
CA LEU A 128 -1.10 -4.02 12.39
C LEU A 128 -1.51 -5.11 11.39
N ASP A 129 -0.98 -5.07 10.17
CA ASP A 129 -1.44 -5.86 9.02
C ASP A 129 -0.71 -7.20 8.84
N GLY A 130 0.42 -7.41 9.54
CA GLY A 130 1.17 -8.67 9.46
C GLY A 130 1.79 -8.93 8.08
N THR A 131 1.66 -7.98 7.15
CA THR A 131 2.19 -8.02 5.79
C THR A 131 3.57 -7.40 5.73
N TRP A 132 4.43 -8.02 4.92
CA TRP A 132 5.78 -7.55 4.66
C TRP A 132 5.76 -6.58 3.48
N SER A 133 6.11 -5.32 3.70
CA SER A 133 6.66 -4.45 2.65
C SER A 133 7.85 -3.67 3.22
N ILE A 134 8.91 -3.54 2.42
CA ILE A 134 10.06 -2.70 2.74
C ILE A 134 9.73 -1.32 2.19
N PRO A 135 9.44 -0.29 3.01
CA PRO A 135 9.24 1.05 2.49
C PRO A 135 10.58 1.54 1.94
N HIS A 136 10.70 1.66 0.62
CA HIS A 136 11.95 2.03 -0.03
C HIS A 136 12.28 3.53 0.07
N ASN A 137 11.33 4.40 0.43
CA ASN A 137 11.56 5.84 0.36
C ASN A 137 11.25 6.56 1.70
N TYR A 138 12.30 6.82 2.48
CA TYR A 138 12.37 7.93 3.42
C TYR A 138 13.80 8.50 3.39
N ARG A 139 14.11 9.22 2.31
CA ARG A 139 15.34 10.03 2.19
C ARG A 139 15.13 11.50 2.56
N SER A 140 13.90 11.98 2.73
CA SER A 140 13.63 13.35 3.15
C SER A 140 13.35 13.41 4.65
N GLY A 141 14.25 14.06 5.39
CA GLY A 141 14.05 14.38 6.79
C GLY A 141 12.90 15.37 6.95
N GLY A 142 11.74 14.86 7.35
CA GLY A 142 10.60 15.66 7.81
C GLY A 142 10.20 15.23 9.21
N ILE A 143 10.46 16.09 10.20
CA ILE A 143 9.98 15.90 11.57
C ILE A 143 8.48 16.20 11.58
N VAL A 144 7.64 15.19 11.81
CA VAL A 144 6.24 15.40 12.19
C VAL A 144 6.08 15.04 13.66
N SER A 145 6.16 16.04 14.53
CA SER A 145 5.67 15.95 15.90
C SER A 145 4.24 16.48 15.94
N GLY A 146 3.25 15.61 15.72
CA GLY A 146 1.84 15.90 15.96
C GLY A 146 1.35 15.18 17.21
N GLN A 147 0.91 15.92 18.22
CA GLN A 147 0.18 15.36 19.37
C GLN A 147 -1.19 14.86 18.93
N ALA A 148 -1.33 13.56 18.70
CA ALA A 148 -2.65 12.93 18.55
C ALA A 148 -3.24 12.61 19.94
N GLY A 149 -3.91 13.59 20.53
CA GLY A 149 -4.85 13.41 21.63
C GLY A 149 -6.27 13.27 21.11
N GLY A 150 -6.58 12.17 20.42
CA GLY A 150 -7.92 11.86 19.90
C GLY A 150 -8.35 10.45 20.30
N SER A 151 -9.39 10.34 21.11
CA SER A 151 -9.91 9.08 21.63
C SER A 151 -10.74 8.33 20.58
N LEU A 152 -10.16 7.31 19.93
CA LEU A 152 -10.83 6.33 19.05
C LEU A 152 -11.78 5.34 19.77
N ALA A 153 -12.16 5.59 21.04
CA ALA A 153 -12.90 4.65 21.86
C ALA A 153 -14.41 4.52 21.56
N GLY A 154 -14.96 5.23 20.58
CA GLY A 154 -16.42 5.42 20.44
C GLY A 154 -17.16 4.46 19.51
N SER A 155 -16.58 4.08 18.37
CA SER A 155 -17.24 3.29 17.32
C SER A 155 -16.97 1.80 17.47
N GLU A 156 -15.71 1.41 17.65
CA GLU A 156 -15.30 0.01 17.81
C GLU A 156 -15.83 -0.62 19.11
N GLY A 157 -15.87 0.17 20.20
CA GLY A 157 -16.40 -0.27 21.48
C GLY A 157 -17.87 -0.69 21.40
N ARG A 158 -18.66 -0.07 20.51
CA ARG A 158 -20.08 -0.39 20.34
C ARG A 158 -20.34 -1.66 19.52
N LEU A 159 -19.49 -1.98 18.56
CA LEU A 159 -19.60 -3.22 17.76
C LEU A 159 -19.26 -4.46 18.61
N MET A 160 -18.26 -4.34 19.48
CA MET A 160 -17.75 -5.45 20.29
C MET A 160 -18.47 -5.66 21.63
N GLN A 161 -19.26 -4.69 22.09
CA GLN A 161 -19.96 -4.77 23.37
C GLN A 161 -20.96 -5.93 23.40
N GLY A 162 -20.78 -6.85 24.36
CA GLY A 162 -21.64 -8.02 24.56
C GLY A 162 -21.22 -9.26 23.76
N LEU A 163 -20.09 -9.20 23.05
CA LEU A 163 -19.53 -10.34 22.30
C LEU A 163 -18.36 -11.02 23.04
N GLU A 164 -18.12 -10.64 24.29
CA GLU A 164 -17.03 -11.19 25.09
C GLU A 164 -17.26 -12.68 25.42
N GLY A 165 -16.27 -13.53 25.11
CA GLY A 165 -16.30 -14.96 25.43
C GLY A 165 -16.93 -15.88 24.37
N LEU A 166 -17.29 -15.34 23.21
CA LEU A 166 -17.68 -16.16 22.05
C LEU A 166 -16.47 -16.91 21.47
N SER A 167 -16.70 -18.10 20.90
CA SER A 167 -15.67 -18.76 20.08
C SER A 167 -15.40 -17.92 18.82
N PRO A 168 -14.24 -18.07 18.17
CA PRO A 168 -13.92 -17.32 16.96
C PRO A 168 -15.00 -17.42 15.87
N GLU A 169 -15.58 -18.60 15.67
CA GLU A 169 -16.65 -18.81 14.69
C GLU A 169 -17.96 -18.11 15.11
N ALA A 170 -18.31 -18.18 16.40
CA ALA A 170 -19.50 -17.52 16.93
C ALA A 170 -19.37 -15.99 16.95
N LEU A 171 -18.15 -15.47 17.15
CA LEU A 171 -17.84 -14.05 17.08
C LEU A 171 -17.96 -13.53 15.65
N ALA A 172 -17.43 -14.26 14.66
CA ALA A 172 -17.53 -13.91 13.25
C ALA A 172 -19.01 -13.84 12.79
N GLU A 173 -19.81 -14.84 13.16
CA GLU A 173 -21.23 -14.88 12.80
C GLU A 173 -22.03 -13.76 13.50
N ALA A 174 -21.71 -13.46 14.77
CA ALA A 174 -22.34 -12.37 15.51
C ALA A 174 -21.99 -10.98 14.94
N LEU A 175 -20.74 -10.78 14.51
CA LEU A 175 -20.30 -9.55 13.86
C LEU A 175 -20.97 -9.37 12.50
N LYS A 176 -21.01 -10.43 11.67
CA LYS A 176 -21.70 -10.41 10.38
C LYS A 176 -23.16 -9.98 10.51
N LYS A 177 -23.87 -10.55 11.48
CA LYS A 177 -25.27 -10.20 11.77
C LYS A 177 -25.41 -8.74 12.22
N ARG A 178 -24.53 -8.25 13.08
CA ARG A 178 -24.58 -6.88 13.62
C ARG A 178 -24.28 -5.82 12.56
N ILE A 179 -23.33 -6.11 11.67
CA ILE A 179 -23.03 -5.27 10.51
C ILE A 179 -24.25 -5.22 9.58
N GLN A 180 -24.86 -6.36 9.30
CA GLN A 180 -26.06 -6.43 8.46
C GLN A 180 -27.23 -5.64 9.07
N GLU A 181 -27.46 -5.74 10.38
CA GLU A 181 -28.48 -4.94 11.08
C GLU A 181 -28.21 -3.42 11.01
N GLN A 182 -26.95 -2.99 11.13
CA GLN A 182 -26.57 -1.57 10.99
C GLN A 182 -26.75 -1.06 9.56
N LEU A 183 -26.41 -1.88 8.56
CA LEU A 183 -26.61 -1.56 7.15
C LEU A 183 -28.11 -1.37 6.85
N THR A 184 -28.95 -2.31 7.30
CA THR A 184 -30.40 -2.24 7.12
C THR A 184 -30.99 -1.00 7.80
N GLN A 185 -30.53 -0.66 9.01
CA GLN A 185 -30.98 0.57 9.70
C GLN A 185 -30.58 1.85 8.95
N LYS A 186 -29.37 1.87 8.37
CA LYS A 186 -28.89 3.02 7.58
C LYS A 186 -29.72 3.18 6.30
N LEU A 187 -29.96 2.09 5.57
CA LEU A 187 -30.80 2.08 4.37
C LEU A 187 -32.25 2.49 4.68
N GLN A 188 -32.85 1.99 5.76
CA GLN A 188 -34.20 2.42 6.17
C GLN A 188 -34.27 3.92 6.51
N LYS A 189 -33.18 4.49 7.04
CA LYS A 189 -33.09 5.92 7.37
C LYS A 189 -32.93 6.78 6.12
N GLU A 190 -32.13 6.34 5.15
CA GLU A 190 -31.86 7.08 3.90
C GLU A 190 -33.05 7.01 2.93
N PHE A 191 -33.73 5.87 2.83
CA PHE A 191 -34.78 5.65 1.83
C PHE A 191 -36.21 5.76 2.37
N GLY A 192 -36.39 6.15 3.64
CA GLY A 192 -37.68 6.62 4.16
C GLY A 192 -38.85 5.64 4.04
N GLY A 193 -38.67 4.37 4.46
CA GLY A 193 -39.75 3.38 4.48
C GLY A 193 -39.35 2.03 5.07
N THR A 194 -40.34 1.22 5.48
CA THR A 194 -40.13 -0.19 5.80
C THR A 194 -39.83 -0.95 4.50
N LEU A 195 -38.55 -1.21 4.24
CA LEU A 195 -38.13 -2.16 3.22
C LEU A 195 -38.75 -3.54 3.53
N PRO A 196 -39.36 -4.23 2.55
CA PRO A 196 -39.72 -5.64 2.73
C PRO A 196 -38.45 -6.45 3.02
N ASP A 197 -38.60 -7.60 3.71
CA ASP A 197 -37.52 -8.58 3.91
C ASP A 197 -37.04 -9.07 2.53
N LEU A 198 -36.09 -8.35 1.93
CA LEU A 198 -35.45 -8.70 0.68
C LEU A 198 -34.21 -9.53 1.01
N THR A 199 -34.08 -10.67 0.34
CA THR A 199 -32.83 -11.40 0.31
C THR A 199 -31.75 -10.57 -0.38
N SER A 200 -30.47 -10.82 -0.09
CA SER A 200 -29.34 -10.12 -0.73
C SER A 200 -29.38 -10.19 -2.27
N GLU A 201 -30.01 -11.22 -2.81
CA GLU A 201 -30.18 -11.45 -4.25
C GLU A 201 -31.31 -10.59 -4.83
N GLU A 202 -32.42 -10.40 -4.12
CA GLU A 202 -33.53 -9.52 -4.52
C GLU A 202 -33.14 -8.04 -4.45
N ALA A 203 -32.30 -7.65 -3.50
CA ALA A 203 -31.76 -6.29 -3.41
C ALA A 203 -30.87 -5.94 -4.62
N MET A 204 -30.04 -6.89 -5.08
CA MET A 204 -29.23 -6.70 -6.30
C MET A 204 -30.06 -6.67 -7.58
N GLN A 205 -31.10 -7.51 -7.68
CA GLN A 205 -31.99 -7.52 -8.86
C GLN A 205 -32.82 -6.24 -8.98
N LEU A 206 -33.20 -5.61 -7.87
CA LEU A 206 -33.92 -4.34 -7.89
C LEU A 206 -33.05 -3.19 -8.42
N MET A 207 -31.75 -3.18 -8.05
CA MET A 207 -30.81 -2.15 -8.53
C MET A 207 -30.55 -2.27 -10.04
N HIS A 208 -30.55 -3.48 -10.61
CA HIS A 208 -30.37 -3.68 -12.05
C HIS A 208 -31.61 -3.39 -12.91
N ALA A 209 -32.82 -3.38 -12.32
CA ALA A 209 -34.04 -3.17 -13.07
C ALA A 209 -34.28 -1.69 -13.44
N GLU A 210 -33.80 -0.75 -12.62
CA GLU A 210 -34.02 0.69 -12.84
C GLU A 210 -33.07 1.32 -13.87
N GLU A 211 -31.95 0.67 -14.23
CA GLU A 211 -31.05 1.12 -15.30
C GLU A 211 -31.63 0.91 -16.72
N SER A 212 -32.69 0.12 -16.87
CA SER A 212 -33.23 -0.25 -18.18
C SER A 212 -34.32 0.69 -18.74
N ASP A 213 -34.82 1.64 -17.94
CA ASP A 213 -35.98 2.48 -18.30
C ASP A 213 -35.62 3.95 -18.64
N LEU A 214 -34.34 4.29 -18.79
CA LEU A 214 -33.88 5.66 -19.12
C LEU A 214 -33.09 5.75 -20.43
N VAL A 215 -33.62 5.23 -21.55
CA VAL A 215 -33.16 5.65 -22.89
C VAL A 215 -34.34 5.65 -23.86
N ASN A 216 -34.96 6.81 -24.04
CA ASN A 216 -35.66 7.23 -25.26
C ASN A 216 -35.90 8.73 -25.14
N ASP A 217 -34.93 9.53 -25.56
CA ASP A 217 -35.20 10.87 -26.06
C ASP A 217 -34.34 11.05 -27.32
N ASP A 218 -35.06 11.07 -28.45
CA ASP A 218 -34.63 11.55 -29.75
C ASP A 218 -34.25 13.04 -29.60
N ASP A 219 -33.07 13.44 -30.08
CA ASP A 219 -32.79 14.85 -30.35
C ASP A 219 -31.87 15.01 -31.55
N GLU A 220 -32.14 16.10 -32.25
CA GLU A 220 -32.04 16.30 -33.69
C GLU A 220 -30.62 16.69 -34.17
N GLU A 221 -30.30 16.28 -35.40
CA GLU A 221 -29.13 16.71 -36.16
C GLU A 221 -29.24 18.21 -36.52
N GLU A 222 -28.45 19.07 -35.87
CA GLU A 222 -28.13 20.42 -36.38
C GLU A 222 -26.70 20.43 -36.96
N GLU A 223 -26.62 20.39 -38.29
CA GLU A 223 -25.41 20.72 -39.05
C GLU A 223 -25.13 22.23 -38.91
N SER A 224 -23.98 22.59 -38.31
CA SER A 224 -23.47 23.96 -38.35
C SER A 224 -22.28 24.06 -39.32
N GLU A 225 -22.49 24.82 -40.40
CA GLU A 225 -21.47 25.37 -41.29
C GLU A 225 -20.55 26.29 -40.47
N PHE A 226 -19.27 25.95 -40.37
CA PHE A 226 -18.24 26.80 -39.77
C PHE A 226 -17.45 27.48 -40.91
N ASP A 227 -17.63 28.79 -41.03
CA ASP A 227 -16.90 29.66 -41.96
C ASP A 227 -15.43 29.79 -41.53
N GLU A 228 -14.52 29.45 -42.43
CA GLU A 228 -13.08 29.73 -42.35
C GLU A 228 -12.85 31.21 -42.69
N GLU A 229 -12.63 32.06 -41.67
CA GLU A 229 -12.05 33.38 -41.86
C GLU A 229 -10.60 33.40 -41.36
N ASP A 230 -9.71 33.67 -42.31
CA ASP A 230 -8.27 33.88 -42.18
C ASP A 230 -7.95 35.04 -41.23
N GLU A 231 -7.28 34.78 -40.11
CA GLU A 231 -6.57 35.80 -39.33
C GLU A 231 -5.05 35.56 -39.41
N ASP A 232 -4.40 36.37 -40.25
CA ASP A 232 -2.96 36.57 -40.31
C ASP A 232 -2.46 37.14 -38.97
N PHE A 233 -1.90 36.28 -38.12
CA PHE A 233 -1.26 36.66 -36.86
C PHE A 233 0.27 36.67 -37.04
N ASP A 234 0.82 37.87 -37.29
CA ASP A 234 2.25 38.15 -37.28
C ASP A 234 2.77 38.02 -35.83
N LEU A 235 3.41 36.88 -35.52
CA LEU A 235 4.17 36.68 -34.28
C LEU A 235 5.62 37.10 -34.50
N ASP A 236 6.01 38.16 -33.79
CA ASP A 236 7.38 38.63 -33.68
C ASP A 236 8.29 37.52 -33.12
N GLU A 237 9.21 37.05 -33.97
CA GLU A 237 10.34 36.16 -33.67
C GLU A 237 11.39 36.96 -32.89
N ASP A 238 11.44 36.88 -31.55
CA ASP A 238 12.58 37.32 -30.74
C ASP A 238 12.48 36.71 -29.33
N ASP A 239 12.75 35.42 -29.17
CA ASP A 239 13.11 34.78 -27.88
C ASP A 239 14.01 33.56 -28.19
N GLU A 240 15.23 33.83 -28.65
CA GLU A 240 16.37 32.90 -28.58
C GLU A 240 16.98 33.01 -27.17
N ASP A 241 17.21 31.87 -26.49
CA ASP A 241 18.17 31.64 -25.38
C ASP A 241 17.60 30.97 -24.10
N ASP A 242 16.91 29.83 -24.21
CA ASP A 242 16.69 28.90 -23.07
C ASP A 242 16.90 27.41 -23.51
N GLU A 243 18.02 27.08 -24.15
CA GLU A 243 18.32 25.73 -24.70
C GLU A 243 19.05 24.74 -23.75
N ASP A 244 19.16 24.99 -22.43
CA ASP A 244 20.27 24.39 -21.65
C ASP A 244 19.94 23.54 -20.40
N ASP A 245 18.75 22.93 -20.21
CA ASP A 245 18.51 22.12 -18.98
C ASP A 245 17.72 20.77 -19.11
N ASP A 246 17.45 20.22 -20.31
CA ASP A 246 16.61 19.01 -20.46
C ASP A 246 17.36 17.64 -20.55
N ASP A 247 18.68 17.58 -20.29
CA ASP A 247 19.47 16.35 -20.48
C ASP A 247 19.47 15.37 -19.27
N ASP A 248 18.74 15.64 -18.18
CA ASP A 248 18.79 14.82 -16.95
C ASP A 248 17.76 13.66 -16.89
N ASP A 249 16.85 13.53 -17.86
CA ASP A 249 15.81 12.48 -17.84
C ASP A 249 16.30 11.10 -18.32
N ASP A 250 17.45 11.01 -19.00
CA ASP A 250 17.97 9.75 -19.56
C ASP A 250 18.50 8.75 -18.49
N ASP A 251 18.77 9.20 -17.25
CA ASP A 251 19.40 8.37 -16.21
C ASP A 251 18.41 7.42 -15.51
N LEU A 252 17.12 7.75 -15.47
CA LEU A 252 16.09 6.89 -14.84
C LEU A 252 15.83 5.61 -15.65
N ASP A 253 15.95 5.68 -16.98
CA ASP A 253 15.74 4.56 -17.88
C ASP A 253 16.78 3.44 -17.67
N LEU A 254 18.01 3.79 -17.26
CA LEU A 254 19.08 2.80 -17.11
C LEU A 254 18.89 1.92 -15.88
N GLU A 255 18.46 2.47 -14.73
CA GLU A 255 18.25 1.69 -13.51
C GLU A 255 17.08 0.70 -13.70
N THR A 256 15.97 1.15 -14.29
CA THR A 256 14.83 0.30 -14.62
C THR A 256 15.22 -0.81 -15.60
N ALA A 257 16.00 -0.48 -16.65
CA ALA A 257 16.48 -1.47 -17.60
C ALA A 257 17.40 -2.54 -16.95
N ILE A 258 18.35 -2.12 -16.11
CA ILE A 258 19.23 -3.04 -15.37
C ILE A 258 18.38 -3.95 -14.46
N ARG A 259 17.44 -3.36 -13.70
CA ARG A 259 16.56 -4.10 -12.81
C ARG A 259 15.73 -5.13 -13.56
N ARG A 260 15.20 -4.77 -14.73
CA ARG A 260 14.40 -5.67 -15.57
C ARG A 260 15.23 -6.85 -16.08
N GLU A 261 16.48 -6.63 -16.46
CA GLU A 261 17.37 -7.71 -16.89
C GLU A 261 17.75 -8.64 -15.73
N GLU A 262 17.98 -8.10 -14.53
CA GLU A 262 18.17 -8.92 -13.31
C GLU A 262 16.94 -9.78 -12.99
N LEU A 263 15.74 -9.22 -13.13
CA LEU A 263 14.48 -9.94 -12.95
C LEU A 263 14.34 -11.08 -13.95
N ARG A 264 14.66 -10.86 -15.24
CA ARG A 264 14.67 -11.91 -16.26
C ARG A 264 15.68 -13.02 -15.94
N GLY A 265 16.89 -12.65 -15.53
CA GLY A 265 17.92 -13.60 -15.12
C GLY A 265 17.47 -14.48 -13.94
N THR A 266 16.85 -13.86 -12.94
CA THR A 266 16.28 -14.57 -11.78
C THR A 266 15.11 -15.46 -12.20
N LEU A 267 14.21 -14.95 -13.04
CA LEU A 267 13.05 -15.67 -13.55
C LEU A 267 13.44 -16.93 -14.34
N HIS A 268 14.56 -16.92 -15.06
CA HIS A 268 15.05 -18.11 -15.77
C HIS A 268 15.40 -19.27 -14.83
N THR A 269 15.84 -18.95 -13.61
CA THR A 269 16.19 -19.96 -12.59
C THR A 269 15.06 -20.30 -11.62
N ALA A 270 14.07 -19.42 -11.50
CA ALA A 270 12.91 -19.60 -10.62
C ALA A 270 11.94 -20.67 -11.16
N THR A 271 11.39 -21.46 -10.24
CA THR A 271 10.44 -22.54 -10.57
C THR A 271 9.19 -22.46 -9.71
N GLY A 272 8.07 -22.97 -10.22
CA GLY A 272 6.80 -23.01 -9.48
C GLY A 272 6.29 -21.62 -9.08
N MET A 273 5.82 -21.49 -7.84
CA MET A 273 5.20 -20.26 -7.32
C MET A 273 6.18 -19.12 -7.10
N ASP A 274 7.49 -19.39 -6.99
CA ASP A 274 8.51 -18.37 -6.80
C ASP A 274 8.66 -17.45 -8.03
N ARG A 275 8.11 -17.87 -9.18
CA ARG A 275 8.06 -17.07 -10.40
C ARG A 275 7.03 -15.93 -10.31
N ILE A 276 5.96 -16.10 -9.53
CA ILE A 276 4.81 -15.18 -9.55
C ILE A 276 5.21 -13.76 -9.15
N PRO A 277 5.92 -13.53 -8.03
CA PRO A 277 6.35 -12.18 -7.66
C PRO A 277 7.23 -11.52 -8.73
N LEU A 278 8.13 -12.27 -9.36
CA LEU A 278 9.03 -11.77 -10.40
C LEU A 278 8.25 -11.34 -11.65
N ILE A 279 7.22 -12.09 -12.03
CA ILE A 279 6.37 -11.77 -13.18
C ILE A 279 5.51 -10.54 -12.90
N CYS A 280 4.97 -10.42 -11.69
CA CYS A 280 4.25 -9.21 -11.27
C CYS A 280 5.17 -7.97 -11.31
N GLU A 281 6.41 -8.09 -10.82
CA GLU A 281 7.38 -6.98 -10.86
C GLU A 281 7.81 -6.62 -12.30
N LEU A 282 7.98 -7.61 -13.19
CA LEU A 282 8.19 -7.37 -14.62
C LEU A 282 7.00 -6.69 -15.29
N THR A 283 5.79 -6.90 -14.79
CA THR A 283 4.58 -6.25 -15.31
C THR A 283 4.55 -4.78 -14.92
N THR A 284 4.85 -4.45 -13.66
CA THR A 284 4.84 -3.07 -13.15
C THR A 284 6.00 -2.22 -13.68
N THR A 285 7.07 -2.84 -14.18
CA THR A 285 8.26 -2.19 -14.76
C THR A 285 8.27 -2.25 -16.29
N ALA A 286 7.13 -2.54 -16.92
CA ALA A 286 7.02 -2.53 -18.38
C ALA A 286 6.61 -1.13 -18.86
N GLU A 287 7.50 -0.47 -19.59
CA GLU A 287 7.32 0.90 -20.10
C GLU A 287 7.09 0.92 -21.61
N THR A 288 7.67 -0.05 -22.34
CA THR A 288 7.48 -0.15 -23.80
C THR A 288 6.42 -1.19 -24.15
N LYS A 289 5.85 -1.03 -25.34
CA LYS A 289 4.88 -1.99 -25.89
C LYS A 289 5.44 -3.42 -25.95
N GLU A 290 6.69 -3.58 -26.39
CA GLU A 290 7.35 -4.89 -26.47
C GLU A 290 7.52 -5.52 -25.09
N GLN A 291 7.83 -4.71 -24.07
CA GLN A 291 7.95 -5.17 -22.68
C GLN A 291 6.59 -5.58 -22.10
N MET A 292 5.52 -4.87 -22.44
CA MET A 292 4.15 -5.22 -22.04
C MET A 292 3.69 -6.52 -22.72
N GLU A 293 3.97 -6.70 -24.01
CA GLU A 293 3.66 -7.93 -24.75
C GLU A 293 4.39 -9.15 -24.13
N GLU A 294 5.68 -9.00 -23.80
CA GLU A 294 6.44 -10.04 -23.09
C GLU A 294 5.83 -10.36 -21.71
N ALA A 295 5.49 -9.33 -20.92
CA ALA A 295 4.86 -9.52 -19.62
C ALA A 295 3.51 -10.24 -19.74
N LEU A 296 2.72 -9.92 -20.77
CA LEU A 296 1.43 -10.55 -21.04
C LEU A 296 1.59 -12.04 -21.34
N GLU A 297 2.55 -12.41 -22.18
CA GLU A 297 2.86 -13.82 -22.45
C GLU A 297 3.26 -14.58 -21.17
N LEU A 298 4.10 -13.99 -20.32
CA LEU A 298 4.54 -14.59 -19.06
C LEU A 298 3.38 -14.77 -18.07
N VAL A 299 2.52 -13.76 -17.94
CA VAL A 299 1.34 -13.80 -17.08
C VAL A 299 0.36 -14.87 -17.55
N GLN A 300 0.07 -14.94 -18.86
CA GLN A 300 -0.83 -15.95 -19.43
C GLN A 300 -0.32 -17.38 -19.24
N GLN A 301 0.98 -17.62 -19.48
CA GLN A 301 1.61 -18.91 -19.22
C GLN A 301 1.52 -19.30 -17.73
N SER A 302 1.68 -18.32 -16.83
CA SER A 302 1.59 -18.55 -15.38
C SER A 302 0.17 -18.81 -14.93
N LEU A 303 -0.83 -18.10 -15.48
CA LEU A 303 -2.26 -18.36 -15.21
C LEU A 303 -2.71 -19.74 -15.70
N ALA A 304 -2.12 -20.27 -16.78
CA ALA A 304 -2.40 -21.65 -17.21
C ALA A 304 -1.97 -22.69 -16.15
N THR A 305 -0.99 -22.37 -15.30
CA THR A 305 -0.50 -23.22 -14.21
C THR A 305 -1.15 -22.88 -12.86
N PHE A 306 -1.41 -21.60 -12.61
CA PHE A 306 -1.94 -21.05 -11.37
C PHE A 306 -3.20 -20.20 -11.63
N PRO A 307 -4.32 -20.82 -12.07
CA PRO A 307 -5.49 -20.10 -12.59
C PRO A 307 -6.26 -19.29 -11.54
N THR A 308 -5.96 -19.45 -10.25
CA THR A 308 -6.63 -18.77 -9.14
C THR A 308 -5.70 -17.81 -8.39
N ASP A 309 -4.48 -17.56 -8.88
CA ASP A 309 -3.60 -16.58 -8.24
C ASP A 309 -4.07 -15.16 -8.58
N HIS A 310 -4.52 -14.44 -7.55
CA HIS A 310 -5.10 -13.10 -7.68
C HIS A 310 -4.07 -12.05 -8.10
N ARG A 311 -2.78 -12.23 -7.79
CA ARG A 311 -1.72 -11.29 -8.23
C ARG A 311 -1.52 -11.40 -9.73
N LEU A 312 -1.50 -12.63 -10.27
CA LEU A 312 -1.43 -12.84 -11.72
C LEU A 312 -2.67 -12.29 -12.42
N ARG A 313 -3.87 -12.41 -11.82
CA ARG A 313 -5.09 -11.82 -12.39
C ARG A 313 -5.05 -10.29 -12.40
N ASN A 314 -4.55 -9.67 -11.32
CA ASN A 314 -4.33 -8.22 -11.31
C ASN A 314 -3.36 -7.79 -12.40
N SER A 315 -2.19 -8.44 -12.51
CA SER A 315 -1.21 -8.16 -13.56
C SER A 315 -1.79 -8.39 -14.97
N HIS A 316 -2.61 -9.42 -15.16
CA HIS A 316 -3.28 -9.67 -16.44
C HIS A 316 -4.28 -8.56 -16.78
N GLY A 317 -5.13 -8.18 -15.81
CA GLY A 317 -6.08 -7.09 -15.97
C GLY A 317 -5.40 -5.76 -16.30
N TYR A 318 -4.32 -5.44 -15.60
CA TYR A 318 -3.51 -4.26 -15.87
C TYR A 318 -2.96 -4.25 -17.31
N LEU A 319 -2.38 -5.36 -17.78
CA LEU A 319 -1.87 -5.46 -19.15
C LEU A 319 -2.98 -5.40 -20.21
N LEU A 320 -4.17 -5.96 -19.93
CA LEU A 320 -5.34 -5.86 -20.81
C LEU A 320 -5.85 -4.42 -20.92
N PHE A 321 -5.78 -3.64 -19.82
CA PHE A 321 -6.12 -2.22 -19.82
C PHE A 321 -5.22 -1.44 -20.80
N PHE A 322 -3.89 -1.59 -20.69
CA PHE A 322 -2.96 -0.96 -21.65
C PHE A 322 -3.11 -1.50 -23.08
N GLY A 323 -3.58 -2.73 -23.25
CA GLY A 323 -3.95 -3.30 -24.54
C GLY A 323 -5.27 -2.80 -25.13
N GLY A 324 -6.04 -2.00 -24.38
CA GLY A 324 -7.37 -1.51 -24.78
C GLY A 324 -8.49 -2.54 -24.66
N GLU A 325 -8.24 -3.72 -24.08
CA GLU A 325 -9.24 -4.75 -23.83
C GLU A 325 -9.98 -4.52 -22.50
N LEU A 326 -10.61 -3.35 -22.36
CA LEU A 326 -11.16 -2.84 -21.10
C LEU A 326 -12.14 -3.80 -20.42
N GLU A 327 -13.03 -4.44 -21.18
CA GLU A 327 -13.99 -5.43 -20.65
C GLU A 327 -13.32 -6.69 -20.12
N ALA A 328 -12.25 -7.14 -20.79
CA ALA A 328 -11.47 -8.27 -20.32
C ALA A 328 -10.69 -7.88 -19.06
N SER A 329 -10.11 -6.68 -19.04
CA SER A 329 -9.44 -6.11 -17.89
C SER A 329 -10.35 -6.07 -16.65
N ARG A 330 -11.56 -5.52 -16.80
CA ARG A 330 -12.57 -5.44 -15.73
C ARG A 330 -12.84 -6.80 -15.09
N ARG A 331 -13.05 -7.84 -15.89
CA ARG A 331 -13.30 -9.21 -15.38
C ARG A 331 -12.12 -9.77 -14.60
N GLU A 332 -10.90 -9.56 -15.08
CA GLU A 332 -9.70 -10.07 -14.41
C GLU A 332 -9.42 -9.33 -13.10
N LEU A 333 -9.62 -8.01 -13.06
CA LEU A 333 -9.44 -7.19 -11.86
C LEU A 333 -10.48 -7.51 -10.78
N LEU A 334 -11.76 -7.68 -11.16
CA LEU A 334 -12.78 -8.16 -10.24
C LEU A 334 -12.43 -9.55 -9.68
N ALA A 335 -11.95 -10.46 -10.52
CA ALA A 335 -11.52 -11.78 -10.07
C ALA A 335 -10.26 -11.73 -9.16
N ALA A 336 -9.41 -10.72 -9.29
CA ALA A 336 -8.30 -10.47 -8.37
C ALA A 336 -8.80 -9.97 -7.00
N ILE A 337 -9.74 -9.03 -6.99
CA ILE A 337 -10.39 -8.50 -5.76
C ILE A 337 -11.13 -9.61 -5.02
N ASP A 338 -11.89 -10.46 -5.73
CA ASP A 338 -12.57 -11.62 -5.13
C ASP A 338 -11.58 -12.58 -4.45
N GLY A 339 -10.35 -12.68 -4.97
CA GLY A 339 -9.29 -13.49 -4.38
C GLY A 339 -8.63 -12.85 -3.16
N ASN A 340 -8.54 -11.51 -3.12
CA ASN A 340 -8.04 -10.75 -1.98
C ASN A 340 -8.46 -9.27 -2.05
N GLU A 341 -9.52 -8.92 -1.32
CA GLU A 341 -10.10 -7.57 -1.33
C GLU A 341 -9.26 -6.52 -0.60
N LEU A 342 -8.26 -6.94 0.20
CA LEU A 342 -7.44 -6.06 1.04
C LEU A 342 -6.15 -5.60 0.36
N VAL A 343 -6.12 -5.58 -0.97
CA VAL A 343 -4.99 -5.08 -1.76
C VAL A 343 -5.41 -3.81 -2.49
N ALA A 344 -4.90 -2.66 -2.04
CA ALA A 344 -5.28 -1.35 -2.59
C ALA A 344 -5.00 -1.22 -4.09
N GLU A 345 -3.92 -1.83 -4.57
CA GLU A 345 -3.55 -1.84 -5.99
C GLU A 345 -4.64 -2.43 -6.89
N TYR A 346 -5.39 -3.44 -6.42
CA TYR A 346 -6.41 -4.10 -7.25
C TYR A 346 -7.60 -3.18 -7.50
N HIS A 347 -7.99 -2.45 -6.46
CA HIS A 347 -9.03 -1.42 -6.55
C HIS A 347 -8.55 -0.21 -7.38
N HIS A 348 -7.27 0.15 -7.28
CA HIS A 348 -6.67 1.22 -8.10
C HIS A 348 -6.72 0.88 -9.59
N ASN A 349 -6.24 -0.31 -9.97
CA ASN A 349 -6.24 -0.75 -11.37
C ASN A 349 -7.67 -0.93 -11.91
N LEU A 350 -8.62 -1.37 -11.06
CA LEU A 350 -10.03 -1.43 -11.43
C LEU A 350 -10.59 -0.02 -11.69
N ALA A 351 -10.21 0.97 -10.89
CA ALA A 351 -10.64 2.35 -11.11
C ALA A 351 -10.17 2.91 -12.45
N HIS A 352 -8.92 2.64 -12.87
CA HIS A 352 -8.44 3.00 -14.21
C HIS A 352 -9.32 2.41 -15.31
N THR A 353 -9.62 1.12 -15.19
CA THR A 353 -10.42 0.41 -16.19
C THR A 353 -11.86 0.94 -16.24
N LEU A 354 -12.47 1.20 -15.09
CA LEU A 354 -13.82 1.76 -15.00
C LEU A 354 -13.88 3.21 -15.51
N ALA A 355 -12.87 4.02 -15.23
CA ALA A 355 -12.77 5.39 -15.74
C ALA A 355 -12.66 5.40 -17.28
N ALA A 356 -11.88 4.49 -17.86
CA ALA A 356 -11.77 4.34 -19.32
C ALA A 356 -13.03 3.75 -19.99
N LEU A 357 -13.93 3.15 -19.20
CA LEU A 357 -15.26 2.67 -19.64
C LEU A 357 -16.36 3.73 -19.41
N ASP A 358 -16.01 4.95 -18.99
CA ASP A 358 -16.94 6.01 -18.60
C ASP A 358 -17.84 5.65 -17.39
N GLU A 359 -17.48 4.62 -16.61
CA GLU A 359 -18.19 4.17 -15.40
C GLU A 359 -17.70 4.94 -14.16
N HIS A 360 -17.77 6.28 -14.20
CA HIS A 360 -17.09 7.16 -13.24
C HIS A 360 -17.50 6.98 -11.77
N ASP A 361 -18.78 6.75 -11.48
CA ASP A 361 -19.25 6.48 -10.11
C ASP A 361 -18.61 5.22 -9.52
N ALA A 362 -18.53 4.15 -10.32
CA ALA A 362 -17.91 2.90 -9.92
C ALA A 362 -16.39 3.06 -9.76
N ALA A 363 -15.74 3.84 -10.65
CA ALA A 363 -14.32 4.16 -10.54
C ALA A 363 -14.01 4.86 -9.21
N VAL A 364 -14.80 5.88 -8.84
CA VAL A 364 -14.66 6.61 -7.57
C VAL A 364 -14.88 5.70 -6.37
N ALA A 365 -15.87 4.79 -6.41
CA ALA A 365 -16.08 3.82 -5.35
C ALA A 365 -14.87 2.88 -5.17
N SER A 366 -14.25 2.48 -6.28
CA SER A 366 -13.03 1.67 -6.25
C SER A 366 -11.84 2.45 -5.65
N LEU A 367 -11.64 3.71 -6.01
CA LEU A 367 -10.61 4.57 -5.39
C LEU A 367 -10.85 4.80 -3.88
N LYS A 368 -12.10 4.94 -3.46
CA LYS A 368 -12.48 4.99 -2.04
C LYS A 368 -12.03 3.72 -1.29
N ASN A 369 -12.19 2.54 -1.89
CA ASN A 369 -11.70 1.29 -1.30
C ASN A 369 -10.16 1.25 -1.26
N ALA A 370 -9.49 1.67 -2.34
CA ALA A 370 -8.03 1.69 -2.41
C ALA A 370 -7.41 2.57 -1.31
N THR A 371 -7.98 3.77 -1.09
CA THR A 371 -7.54 4.74 -0.08
C THR A 371 -7.88 4.31 1.35
N LEU A 372 -8.98 3.57 1.54
CA LEU A 372 -9.31 2.98 2.84
C LEU A 372 -8.27 1.92 3.26
N ILE A 373 -7.75 1.15 2.31
CA ILE A 373 -6.73 0.12 2.55
C ILE A 373 -5.35 0.76 2.71
N GLU A 374 -4.97 1.67 1.81
CA GLU A 374 -3.68 2.38 1.82
C GLU A 374 -3.89 3.90 1.73
N PRO A 375 -4.03 4.63 2.86
CA PRO A 375 -4.33 6.07 2.84
C PRO A 375 -3.31 6.93 2.09
N PHE A 376 -2.03 6.53 2.06
CA PHE A 376 -0.98 7.25 1.32
C PHE A 376 -1.20 7.23 -0.20
N ARG A 377 -2.00 6.28 -0.72
CA ARG A 377 -2.35 6.17 -2.13
C ARG A 377 -3.15 7.37 -2.63
N MET A 378 -3.82 8.10 -1.73
CA MET A 378 -4.53 9.35 -2.06
C MET A 378 -3.63 10.35 -2.82
N MET A 379 -2.37 10.47 -2.40
CA MET A 379 -1.41 11.37 -3.04
C MET A 379 -1.10 10.92 -4.48
N MET A 380 -1.01 9.60 -4.73
CA MET A 380 -0.78 9.09 -6.07
C MET A 380 -2.00 9.27 -6.96
N ILE A 381 -3.21 9.02 -6.44
CA ILE A 381 -4.47 9.16 -7.18
C ILE A 381 -4.66 10.59 -7.69
N GLY A 382 -4.32 11.60 -6.89
CA GLY A 382 -4.44 13.01 -7.31
C GLY A 382 -3.43 13.45 -8.36
N MET A 383 -2.43 12.62 -8.69
CA MET A 383 -1.39 12.91 -9.68
C MET A 383 -1.43 11.93 -10.86
N ASP A 384 -2.41 11.02 -10.90
CA ASP A 384 -2.47 9.95 -11.87
C ASP A 384 -3.21 10.41 -13.14
N PRO A 385 -2.51 10.62 -14.27
CA PRO A 385 -3.13 11.15 -15.49
C PRO A 385 -4.18 10.19 -16.08
N LEU A 386 -4.15 8.90 -15.73
CA LEU A 386 -5.16 7.94 -16.17
C LEU A 386 -6.54 8.16 -15.50
N LEU A 387 -6.61 9.08 -14.53
CA LEU A 387 -7.83 9.44 -13.81
C LEU A 387 -8.30 10.86 -14.13
N ASP A 388 -7.75 11.52 -15.15
CA ASP A 388 -8.12 12.89 -15.55
C ASP A 388 -9.63 13.03 -15.85
N SER A 389 -10.27 11.98 -16.41
CA SER A 389 -11.72 11.98 -16.67
C SER A 389 -12.55 12.07 -15.39
N LEU A 390 -11.98 11.71 -14.23
CA LEU A 390 -12.65 11.78 -12.93
C LEU A 390 -12.45 13.12 -12.23
N HIS A 391 -11.53 13.99 -12.67
CA HIS A 391 -11.20 15.22 -11.95
C HIS A 391 -12.41 16.13 -11.73
N ASP A 392 -13.36 16.15 -12.66
CA ASP A 392 -14.59 16.93 -12.52
C ASP A 392 -15.72 16.23 -11.78
N HIS A 393 -15.60 14.93 -11.54
CA HIS A 393 -16.60 14.11 -10.88
C HIS A 393 -16.78 14.55 -9.41
N PRO A 394 -18.02 14.81 -8.93
CA PRO A 394 -18.26 15.31 -7.58
C PRO A 394 -17.73 14.36 -6.50
N GLY A 395 -17.88 13.05 -6.70
CA GLY A 395 -17.36 12.03 -5.78
C GLY A 395 -15.83 11.95 -5.75
N PHE A 396 -15.15 12.29 -6.85
CA PHE A 396 -13.68 12.36 -6.89
C PHE A 396 -13.20 13.62 -6.19
N LYS A 397 -13.84 14.78 -6.44
CA LYS A 397 -13.57 16.03 -5.71
C LYS A 397 -13.77 15.86 -4.21
N GLU A 398 -14.81 15.14 -3.77
CA GLU A 398 -15.02 14.79 -2.37
C GLU A 398 -13.89 13.90 -1.84
N LEU A 399 -13.51 12.85 -2.57
CA LEU A 399 -12.41 11.96 -2.20
C LEU A 399 -11.10 12.74 -1.97
N MET A 400 -10.77 13.66 -2.88
CA MET A 400 -9.51 14.41 -2.86
C MET A 400 -9.46 15.52 -1.80
N LYS A 401 -10.60 16.00 -1.30
CA LYS A 401 -10.63 16.94 -0.16
C LYS A 401 -10.12 16.27 1.12
N GLY A 402 -10.19 14.94 1.20
CA GLY A 402 -9.89 14.17 2.40
C GLY A 402 -10.84 14.50 3.55
N ASP A 403 -10.79 13.71 4.62
CA ASP A 403 -11.29 14.15 5.92
C ASP A 403 -10.33 15.20 6.51
N ILE A 404 -10.01 16.26 5.77
CA ILE A 404 -9.56 17.51 6.39
C ILE A 404 -10.83 18.07 7.03
N THR A 405 -11.20 17.49 8.17
CA THR A 405 -12.30 18.00 8.97
C THR A 405 -11.96 19.44 9.29
N ASP A 406 -12.81 20.37 8.88
CA ASP A 406 -12.76 21.81 9.17
C ASP A 406 -12.78 22.15 10.69
N GLU A 407 -12.45 21.21 11.58
CA GLU A 407 -12.37 21.39 13.03
C GLU A 407 -11.31 22.44 13.46
N GLU A 408 -10.47 22.92 12.52
CA GLU A 408 -9.57 24.06 12.75
C GLU A 408 -10.13 25.43 12.32
N GLU A 409 -11.19 25.50 11.48
CA GLU A 409 -11.77 26.79 11.07
C GLU A 409 -12.85 27.34 12.04
N GLU A 410 -13.38 26.53 12.97
CA GLU A 410 -14.32 27.01 14.02
C GLU A 410 -13.63 27.52 15.31
N GLN A 411 -12.29 27.68 15.32
CA GLN A 411 -11.54 28.21 16.48
C GLN A 411 -11.00 29.64 16.34
N GLU A 412 -11.34 30.37 15.26
CA GLU A 412 -11.13 31.82 15.14
C GLU A 412 -12.44 32.61 15.26
#